data_AF-A0A496C9J9-F1
#
_entry.id   AF-A0A496C9J9-F1
#
_cell.length_a   1.000
_cell.length_b   1.000
_cell.length_c   1.000
_cell.angle_alpha   90.00
_cell.angle_beta   90.00
_cell.angle_gamma   90.00
#
_symmetry.space_group_name_H-M   'P 1'
#
loop_
_entity.id
_entity.type
_entity.pdbx_description
1 polymer ?
#
loop_
_entity_poly.entity_id
_entity_poly.type
_entity_poly.pdbx_seq_one_letter_code
_entity_poly.pdbx_strand_id
1 'polypeptide(L)'
;MGYGNDGVSVVGTVMKFVLSLDLPGSLTMDDVGFEAVFYIYGNKTVVIPKSGMIRQDSGAYLLVLDTSRLGSDGRIKCQISVDVPDANCEDGVRKEVVRIDTDEIVRNGVR
;
A
#
# COMPACT_ATOMS: atom_id res chain seq x y z
N MET A 1 -5.76 -28.02 31.03
CA MET A 1 -4.57 -27.15 30.86
C MET A 1 -4.93 -26.12 29.82
N GLY A 2 -5.27 -24.91 30.26
CA GLY A 2 -5.67 -23.83 29.36
C GLY A 2 -4.44 -23.24 28.69
N TYR A 3 -4.42 -23.22 27.36
CA TYR A 3 -3.48 -22.39 26.63
C TYR A 3 -4.00 -20.96 26.73
N GLY A 4 -3.50 -20.23 27.73
CA GLY A 4 -3.60 -18.78 27.76
C GLY A 4 -2.94 -18.24 26.50
N ASN A 5 -3.74 -17.66 25.61
CA ASN A 5 -3.24 -16.85 24.52
C ASN A 5 -2.78 -15.54 25.15
N ASP A 6 -1.61 -15.57 25.80
CA ASP A 6 -1.02 -14.43 26.50
C ASP A 6 -0.66 -13.35 25.46
N GLY A 7 -1.65 -12.50 25.17
CA GLY A 7 -1.49 -11.06 25.08
C GLY A 7 -0.40 -10.51 24.17
N VAL A 8 -0.02 -11.16 23.07
CA VAL A 8 0.85 -10.52 22.06
C VAL A 8 0.04 -9.42 21.37
N SER A 9 0.06 -8.22 21.95
CA SER A 9 -0.50 -7.04 21.32
C SER A 9 0.45 -6.60 20.21
N VAL A 10 -0.01 -6.66 18.96
CA VAL A 10 0.67 -5.99 17.86
C VAL A 10 0.64 -4.49 18.15
N VAL A 11 1.78 -3.92 18.53
CA VAL A 11 1.92 -2.48 18.68
C VAL A 11 2.07 -1.92 17.26
N GLY A 12 0.93 -1.69 16.61
CA GLY A 12 0.92 -1.03 15.31
C GLY A 12 1.56 0.35 15.42
N THR A 13 2.51 0.60 14.54
CA THR A 13 3.06 1.93 14.28
C THR A 13 2.37 2.51 13.06
N VAL A 14 2.13 3.83 13.08
CA VAL A 14 1.73 4.56 11.88
C VAL A 14 2.98 4.81 11.04
N MET A 15 3.07 4.14 9.89
CA MET A 15 4.13 4.36 8.91
C MET A 15 3.65 5.30 7.82
N LYS A 16 4.56 6.10 7.28
CA LYS A 16 4.31 6.99 6.15
C LYS A 16 5.17 6.54 4.98
N PHE A 17 4.59 6.46 3.79
CA PHE A 17 5.35 6.24 2.56
C PHE A 17 5.02 7.32 1.56
N VAL A 18 5.99 7.69 0.74
CA VAL A 18 5.75 8.53 -0.44
C VAL A 18 5.69 7.59 -1.63
N LEU A 19 4.60 7.66 -2.38
CA LEU A 19 4.40 6.96 -3.63
C LEU A 19 4.61 7.93 -4.77
N SER A 20 5.52 7.56 -5.67
CA SER A 20 5.78 8.23 -6.94
C SER A 20 5.75 7.19 -8.06
N LEU A 21 5.04 7.48 -9.14
CA LEU A 21 4.90 6.60 -10.30
C LEU A 21 5.58 7.25 -11.51
N ASP A 22 6.34 6.45 -12.25
CA ASP A 22 6.81 6.84 -13.58
C ASP A 22 5.72 6.47 -14.59
N LEU A 23 5.05 7.48 -15.16
CA LEU A 23 3.89 7.30 -16.02
C LEU A 23 4.25 7.64 -17.48
N PRO A 24 3.64 6.97 -18.46
CA PRO A 24 3.98 7.20 -19.86
C PRO A 24 3.51 8.58 -20.35
N GLY A 25 4.31 9.18 -21.24
CA GLY A 25 3.98 10.43 -21.91
C GLY A 25 4.05 11.64 -20.97
N SER A 26 3.03 12.51 -21.02
CA SER A 26 2.90 13.68 -20.16
C SER A 26 1.90 13.46 -19.01
N LEU A 27 1.52 12.22 -18.75
CA LEU A 27 0.58 11.89 -17.68
C LEU A 27 1.23 12.13 -16.33
N THR A 28 0.42 12.63 -15.40
CA THR A 28 0.78 12.81 -14.01
C THR A 28 -0.04 11.88 -13.13
N MET A 29 0.34 11.75 -11.86
CA MET A 29 -0.45 10.97 -10.92
C MET A 29 -1.83 11.58 -10.69
N ASP A 30 -2.07 12.84 -11.04
CA ASP A 30 -3.40 13.45 -10.98
C ASP A 30 -4.36 12.88 -12.03
N ASP A 31 -3.84 12.49 -13.20
CA ASP A 31 -4.60 12.07 -14.38
C ASP A 31 -5.05 10.60 -14.35
N VAL A 32 -4.45 9.79 -13.46
CA VAL A 32 -4.67 8.34 -13.41
C VAL A 32 -5.38 7.90 -12.13
N GLY A 33 -6.14 6.81 -12.22
CA GLY A 33 -6.66 6.09 -11.05
C GLY A 33 -5.57 5.19 -10.47
N PHE A 34 -5.44 5.13 -9.15
CA PHE A 34 -4.56 4.14 -8.52
C PHE A 34 -4.97 3.81 -7.07
N GLU A 35 -4.53 2.65 -6.63
CA GLU A 35 -4.66 2.17 -5.24
C GLU A 35 -3.38 1.47 -4.80
N ALA A 36 -3.08 1.54 -3.50
CA ALA A 36 -1.99 0.80 -2.87
C ALA A 36 -2.56 -0.23 -1.90
N VAL A 37 -2.11 -1.47 -2.02
CA VAL A 37 -2.50 -2.60 -1.17
C VAL A 37 -1.29 -3.06 -0.39
N PHE A 38 -1.32 -2.86 0.92
CA PHE A 38 -0.29 -3.31 1.84
C PHE A 38 -0.64 -4.65 2.46
N TYR A 39 0.34 -5.54 2.60
CA TYR A 39 0.18 -6.87 3.19
C TYR A 39 1.51 -7.40 3.72
N ILE A 40 1.47 -8.34 4.67
CA ILE A 40 2.66 -9.11 5.09
C ILE A 40 2.53 -10.54 4.54
N TYR A 41 1.44 -11.20 4.94
CA TYR A 41 0.96 -12.48 4.41
C TYR A 41 -0.41 -12.25 3.76
N GLY A 42 -0.74 -12.96 2.68
CA GLY A 42 -1.88 -12.64 1.79
C GLY A 42 -3.29 -12.72 2.42
N ASN A 43 -3.41 -13.02 3.71
CA ASN A 43 -4.65 -13.09 4.46
C ASN A 43 -5.04 -11.79 5.18
N LYS A 44 -4.12 -10.83 5.35
CA LYS A 44 -4.43 -9.49 5.91
C LYS A 44 -3.91 -8.39 4.98
N THR A 45 -4.82 -7.56 4.51
CA THR A 45 -4.52 -6.47 3.60
C THR A 45 -5.06 -5.14 4.12
N VAL A 46 -4.35 -4.06 3.80
CA VAL A 46 -4.83 -2.69 3.97
C VAL A 46 -4.83 -2.05 2.58
N VAL A 47 -6.02 -1.73 2.10
CA VAL A 47 -6.21 -1.02 0.83
C VAL A 47 -6.31 0.47 1.12
N ILE A 48 -5.49 1.25 0.44
CA ILE A 48 -5.49 2.71 0.49
C ILE A 48 -5.77 3.21 -0.94
N PRO A 49 -7.00 3.69 -1.24
CA PRO A 49 -7.29 4.29 -2.53
C PRO A 49 -6.62 5.67 -2.66
N LYS A 50 -6.41 6.17 -3.89
CA LYS A 50 -5.90 7.53 -4.14
C LYS A 50 -6.62 8.61 -3.33
N SER A 51 -7.94 8.50 -3.15
CA SER A 51 -8.75 9.44 -2.35
C SER A 51 -8.45 9.41 -0.85
N GLY A 52 -7.86 8.32 -0.35
CA GLY A 52 -7.37 8.20 1.02
C GLY A 52 -5.90 8.62 1.20
N MET A 53 -5.25 9.08 0.13
CA MET A 53 -3.87 9.55 0.15
C MET A 53 -3.81 11.08 0.16
N ILE A 54 -2.71 11.61 0.69
CA ILE A 54 -2.46 13.04 0.76
C ILE A 54 -1.58 13.42 -0.45
N ARG A 55 -2.16 14.12 -1.43
CA ARG A 55 -1.41 14.66 -2.58
C ARG A 55 -0.29 15.58 -2.08
N GLN A 56 0.95 15.32 -2.51
CA GLN A 56 2.09 16.23 -2.27
C GLN A 56 2.24 17.17 -3.47
N ASP A 57 2.33 16.61 -4.68
CA ASP A 57 2.38 17.30 -5.96
C ASP A 57 1.83 16.40 -7.07
N SER A 58 2.02 16.76 -8.34
CA SER A 58 1.51 16.00 -9.49
C SER A 58 2.22 14.65 -9.71
N GLY A 59 3.38 14.43 -9.09
CA GLY A 59 4.18 13.20 -9.21
C GLY A 59 4.30 12.40 -7.91
N ALA A 60 3.73 12.88 -6.80
CA ALA A 60 3.89 12.24 -5.50
C ALA A 60 2.65 12.32 -4.60
N TYR A 61 2.33 11.19 -3.97
CA TYR A 61 1.28 11.05 -2.97
C TYR A 61 1.84 10.44 -1.68
N LEU A 62 1.49 11.03 -0.55
CA LEU A 62 1.82 10.50 0.78
C LEU A 62 0.71 9.56 1.23
N LEU A 63 1.09 8.35 1.61
CA LEU A 63 0.20 7.35 2.17
C LEU A 63 0.55 7.07 3.64
N VAL A 64 -0.48 6.79 4.42
CA VAL A 64 -0.38 6.56 5.87
C VAL A 64 -0.90 5.17 6.16
N LEU A 65 -0.02 4.29 6.63
CA LEU A 65 -0.30 2.90 6.90
C LEU A 65 -0.36 2.67 8.41
N ASP A 66 -1.52 2.22 8.88
CA ASP A 66 -1.66 1.65 10.22
C ASP A 66 -1.26 0.17 10.19
N THR A 67 -0.04 -0.11 10.66
CA THR A 67 0.52 -1.48 10.64
C THR A 67 -0.16 -2.43 11.62
N SER A 68 -0.96 -1.95 12.58
CA SER A 68 -1.75 -2.84 13.46
C SER A 68 -2.72 -3.72 12.67
N ARG A 69 -3.12 -3.27 11.48
CA ARG A 69 -4.06 -3.94 10.58
C ARG A 69 -3.41 -5.04 9.73
N LEU A 70 -2.09 -5.05 9.60
CA LEU A 70 -1.34 -5.99 8.75
C LEU A 70 -0.94 -7.30 9.46
N GLY A 71 -0.99 -7.33 10.79
CA GLY A 71 -0.45 -8.44 11.59
C GLY A 71 1.00 -8.17 12.03
N SER A 72 1.72 -9.22 12.45
CA SER A 72 3.06 -9.10 13.02
C SER A 72 4.08 -10.05 12.40
N ASP A 73 5.35 -9.77 12.67
CA ASP A 73 6.52 -10.60 12.36
C ASP A 73 6.64 -10.97 10.88
N GLY A 74 6.59 -9.94 10.03
CA GLY A 74 6.97 -10.09 8.64
C GLY A 74 7.19 -8.78 7.92
N ARG A 75 7.74 -8.92 6.71
CA ARG A 75 8.09 -7.81 5.83
C ARG A 75 6.83 -7.27 5.16
N ILE A 76 6.65 -5.94 5.22
CA ILE A 76 5.54 -5.29 4.55
C ILE A 76 5.79 -5.32 3.04
N LYS A 77 4.79 -5.72 2.30
CA LYS A 77 4.73 -5.72 0.84
C LYS A 77 3.66 -4.74 0.41
N CYS A 78 3.89 -4.10 -0.73
CA CYS A 78 2.97 -3.18 -1.35
C CYS A 78 2.71 -3.63 -2.79
N GLN A 79 1.44 -3.68 -3.17
CA GLN A 79 1.02 -3.81 -4.55
C GLN A 79 0.30 -2.53 -4.95
N ILE A 80 0.73 -1.91 -6.04
CA ILE A 80 0.08 -0.73 -6.59
C ILE A 80 -0.62 -1.15 -7.87
N SER A 81 -1.92 -0.87 -7.94
CA SER A 81 -2.71 -1.00 -9.16
C SER A 81 -2.91 0.39 -9.75
N VAL A 82 -2.61 0.58 -11.03
CA VAL A 82 -2.72 1.85 -11.74
C VAL A 82 -3.59 1.67 -12.97
N ASP A 83 -4.52 2.58 -13.19
CA ASP A 83 -5.41 2.63 -14.34
C ASP A 83 -4.89 3.72 -15.29
N VAL A 84 -4.15 3.30 -16.33
CA VAL A 84 -3.48 4.19 -17.29
C VAL A 84 -4.39 4.40 -18.51
N PRO A 85 -4.74 5.65 -18.87
CA PRO A 85 -5.45 5.93 -20.12
C PRO A 85 -4.68 5.41 -21.33
N ASP A 86 -5.30 4.55 -22.13
CA ASP A 86 -4.70 3.93 -23.32
C ASP A 86 -5.76 3.81 -24.43
N ALA A 87 -5.67 4.66 -25.44
CA ALA A 87 -6.61 4.69 -26.57
C ALA A 87 -6.56 3.42 -27.44
N ASN A 88 -5.54 2.57 -27.28
CA ASN A 88 -5.44 1.30 -28.00
C ASN A 88 -6.08 0.14 -27.22
N CYS A 89 -6.52 0.36 -25.98
CA CYS A 89 -7.24 -0.64 -25.20
C CYS A 89 -8.74 -0.51 -25.46
N GLU A 90 -9.46 -1.64 -25.52
CA GLU A 90 -10.91 -1.66 -25.83
C GLU A 90 -11.73 -0.81 -24.85
N ASP A 91 -11.36 -0.84 -23.56
CA ASP A 91 -11.99 -0.06 -22.50
C ASP A 91 -11.38 1.35 -22.33
N GLY A 92 -10.43 1.74 -23.19
CA GLY A 92 -9.71 3.01 -23.11
C GLY A 92 -8.75 3.15 -21.92
N VAL A 93 -8.61 2.09 -21.12
CA VAL A 93 -7.79 2.06 -19.89
C VAL A 93 -7.03 0.74 -19.81
N ARG A 94 -5.72 0.83 -19.59
CA ARG A 94 -4.83 -0.30 -19.31
C ARG A 94 -4.55 -0.37 -17.81
N LYS A 95 -4.84 -1.50 -17.19
CA LYS A 95 -4.49 -1.76 -15.79
C LYS A 95 -3.07 -2.29 -15.66
N GLU A 96 -2.25 -1.61 -14.87
CA GLU A 96 -0.89 -2.02 -14.54
C GLU A 96 -0.77 -2.35 -13.05
N VAL A 97 0.03 -3.37 -12.72
CA VAL A 97 0.24 -3.84 -11.34
C VAL A 97 1.72 -3.92 -11.05
N VAL A 98 2.17 -3.10 -10.10
CA VAL A 98 3.55 -3.08 -9.61
C VAL A 98 3.59 -3.68 -8.22
N ARG A 99 4.58 -4.54 -7.96
CA ARG A 99 4.80 -5.15 -6.64
C ARG A 99 6.13 -4.67 -6.08
N ILE A 100 6.10 -4.24 -4.83
CA ILE A 100 7.23 -3.68 -4.11
C ILE A 100 7.32 -4.43 -2.77
N ASP A 101 8.45 -5.07 -2.52
CA ASP A 101 8.80 -5.50 -1.17
C ASP A 101 9.40 -4.29 -0.45
N THR A 102 8.76 -3.83 0.62
CA THR A 102 9.35 -2.76 1.44
C THR A 102 10.41 -3.38 2.34
N ASP A 103 11.44 -2.63 2.73
CA ASP A 103 12.43 -3.11 3.69
C ASP A 103 11.95 -3.03 5.15
N GLU A 104 10.70 -2.60 5.37
CA GLU A 104 10.09 -2.42 6.69
C GLU A 104 9.51 -3.73 7.24
N ILE A 105 9.76 -3.97 8.53
CA ILE A 105 9.31 -5.16 9.26
C ILE A 105 8.42 -4.74 10.44
N VAL A 106 7.21 -5.29 10.52
CA VAL A 106 6.35 -5.08 11.69
C VAL A 106 6.84 -5.96 12.83
N ARG A 107 7.30 -5.34 13.92
CA ARG A 107 7.76 -6.05 15.13
C ARG A 107 6.68 -6.02 16.21
N ASN A 108 6.52 -7.12 16.92
CA ASN A 108 5.74 -7.13 18.17
C ASN A 108 6.45 -6.32 19.25
N GLY A 109 5.71 -5.46 19.95
CA GLY A 109 6.19 -4.78 21.15
C GLY A 109 6.03 -5.68 22.36
N VAL A 110 7.08 -5.81 23.17
CA VAL A 110 6.95 -6.39 24.52
C VAL A 110 6.36 -5.30 25.41
N ARG A 111 5.19 -5.57 25.99
CA ARG A 111 4.59 -4.71 27.02
C ARG A 111 5.13 -5.07 28.39
#